data_AF-A0A971ZF72-F1
#
_entry.id   AF-A0A971ZF72-F1
#
_cell.length_a   1.000
_cell.length_b   1.000
_cell.length_c   1.000
_cell.angle_alpha   90.00
_cell.angle_beta   90.00
_cell.angle_gamma   90.00
#
_symmetry.space_group_name_H-M   'P 1'
#
loop_
_entity.id
_entity.type
_entity.pdbx_description
1 polymer ?
#
loop_
_entity_poly.entity_id
_entity_poly.type
_entity_poly.pdbx_seq_one_letter_code
_entity_poly.pdbx_strand_id
1 'polypeptide(L)' 'MNNLIQFKHYPTVEDAARHAARLWCQSPVATLCDFRDNRFNALTCGQFFHDFSYRKEAFNNAFAKEISLFIAGGAK' A
#
# COMPACT_ATOMS: atom_id res chain seq x y z
N MET A 1 28.32 1.76 -16.46
CA MET A 1 27.00 2.40 -16.48
C MET A 1 26.19 1.86 -15.32
N ASN A 2 26.18 2.56 -14.17
CA ASN A 2 25.37 2.18 -13.01
C ASN A 2 23.94 2.67 -13.26
N ASN A 3 23.09 1.83 -13.82
CA ASN A 3 21.63 2.04 -13.77
C ASN A 3 21.18 1.73 -12.34
N LEU A 4 21.36 2.70 -11.44
CA LEU A 4 20.62 2.73 -10.19
C LEU A 4 19.15 2.83 -10.59
N ILE A 5 18.42 1.72 -10.45
CA ILE A 5 16.97 1.69 -10.55
C ILE A 5 16.48 2.70 -9.51
N GLN A 6 16.13 3.89 -9.96
CA GLN A 6 15.48 4.90 -9.14
C GLN A 6 14.14 4.29 -8.73
N PHE A 7 14.07 3.72 -7.52
CA PHE A 7 12.81 3.35 -6.91
C PHE A 7 11.99 4.63 -6.80
N LYS A 8 11.00 4.76 -7.68
CA LYS A 8 10.14 5.92 -7.71
C LYS A 8 9.36 5.91 -6.40
N HIS A 9 9.71 6.81 -5.50
CA HIS A 9 9.10 6.92 -4.19
C HIS A 9 7.75 7.64 -4.32
N TYR A 10 6.72 7.11 -3.69
CA TYR A 10 5.37 7.69 -3.72
C TYR A 10 4.86 7.93 -2.30
N PRO A 11 5.34 8.98 -1.61
CA PRO A 11 5.10 9.17 -0.17
C PRO A 11 3.62 9.08 0.21
N THR A 12 2.75 9.80 -0.50
CA THR A 12 1.30 9.82 -0.24
C THR A 12 0.63 8.45 -0.44
N VAL A 13 1.10 7.69 -1.43
CA VAL A 13 0.57 6.35 -1.72
C VAL A 13 1.00 5.37 -0.63
N GLU A 14 2.25 5.45 -0.20
CA GLU A 14 2.80 4.61 0.86
C GLU A 14 2.20 4.95 2.23
N ASP A 15 1.93 6.22 2.52
CA ASP A 15 1.21 6.65 3.73
C ASP A 15 -0.22 6.09 3.75
N ALA A 16 -0.94 6.19 2.64
CA ALA A 16 -2.27 5.62 2.50
C ALA A 16 -2.26 4.09 2.70
N ALA A 17 -1.24 3.41 2.17
CA ALA A 17 -1.05 1.98 2.34
C ALA A 17 -0.79 1.57 3.79
N ARG A 18 0.10 2.29 4.49
CA ARG A 18 0.37 2.07 5.93
C ARG A 18 -0.89 2.28 6.76
N HIS A 19 -1.63 3.36 6.50
CA HIS A 19 -2.88 3.62 7.19
C HIS A 19 -3.92 2.51 6.95
N ALA A 20 -4.09 2.08 5.70
CA ALA A 20 -4.99 0.98 5.36
C ALA A 20 -4.60 -0.32 6.09
N ALA A 21 -3.31 -0.67 6.14
CA ALA A 21 -2.84 -1.84 6.86
C ALA A 21 -3.18 -1.77 8.36
N ARG A 22 -2.89 -0.64 9.03
CA ARG A 22 -3.26 -0.44 10.45
C ARG A 22 -4.76 -0.61 10.67
N LEU A 23 -5.58 -0.05 9.78
CA LEU A 23 -7.03 -0.14 9.88
C LEU A 23 -7.54 -1.58 9.75
N TRP A 24 -6.98 -2.36 8.82
CA TRP A 24 -7.32 -3.78 8.68
C TRP A 24 -6.94 -4.59 9.91
N CYS A 25 -5.75 -4.34 10.49
CA CYS A 25 -5.31 -4.98 11.72
C CYS A 25 -6.22 -4.69 12.93
N GLN A 26 -6.81 -3.49 12.99
CA GLN A 26 -7.75 -3.12 14.05
C GLN A 26 -9.14 -3.76 13.85
N SER A 27 -9.60 -3.87 12.61
CA SER A 27 -10.93 -4.40 12.28
C SER A 27 -10.92 -5.12 10.92
N PRO A 28 -10.65 -6.43 10.88
CA PRO A 28 -10.62 -7.20 9.64
C PRO A 28 -12.05 -7.45 9.13
N VAL A 29 -12.50 -6.62 8.19
CA VAL A 29 -13.86 -6.67 7.61
C VAL A 29 -13.98 -7.48 6.31
N ALA A 30 -12.85 -7.88 5.74
CA ALA A 30 -12.74 -8.68 4.51
C ALA A 30 -11.39 -9.43 4.52
N THR A 31 -11.16 -10.26 3.51
CA THR A 31 -9.81 -10.84 3.31
C THR A 31 -8.79 -9.72 3.14
N LEU A 32 -7.54 -9.98 3.54
CA LEU A 32 -6.47 -8.99 3.48
C LEU A 32 -6.22 -8.48 2.05
N CYS A 33 -6.28 -9.40 1.06
CA CYS A 33 -6.12 -9.07 -0.35
C CYS A 33 -7.26 -8.19 -0.86
N ASP A 34 -8.51 -8.55 -0.59
CA ASP A 34 -9.67 -7.79 -1.05
C ASP A 34 -9.69 -6.40 -0.43
N PHE A 35 -9.40 -6.30 0.87
CA PHE A 35 -9.35 -5.01 1.55
C PHE A 35 -8.26 -4.11 0.96
N ARG A 36 -7.04 -4.63 0.76
CA ARG A 36 -5.93 -3.88 0.14
C ARG A 36 -6.31 -3.37 -1.24
N ASP A 37 -6.84 -4.24 -2.08
CA ASP A 37 -7.16 -3.91 -3.47
C ASP A 37 -8.30 -2.89 -3.54
N ASN A 38 -9.34 -3.04 -2.70
CA ASN A 38 -10.43 -2.07 -2.60
C ASN A 38 -9.94 -0.70 -2.12
N ARG A 39 -8.99 -0.65 -1.16
CA ARG A 39 -8.41 0.62 -0.69
C ARG A 39 -7.58 1.29 -1.76
N PHE A 40 -6.82 0.54 -2.54
CA PHE A 40 -6.08 1.09 -3.68
C PHE A 40 -7.03 1.65 -4.75
N ASN A 41 -8.09 0.91 -5.09
CA ASN A 41 -9.10 1.36 -6.05
C ASN A 41 -9.81 2.63 -5.57
N ALA A 42 -10.09 2.74 -4.27
CA ALA A 42 -10.65 3.96 -3.69
C ALA A 42 -9.67 5.14 -3.78
N LEU A 43 -8.37 4.92 -3.51
CA LEU A 43 -7.33 5.94 -3.59
C LEU A 43 -7.16 6.51 -5.00
N THR A 44 -7.31 5.68 -6.02
CA THR A 44 -7.14 6.06 -7.44
C THR A 44 -8.47 6.37 -8.14
N CYS A 45 -9.59 6.32 -7.41
CA CYS A 45 -10.90 6.59 -7.96
C CYS A 45 -10.94 7.99 -8.60
N GLY A 46 -11.47 8.09 -9.82
CA GLY A 46 -11.52 9.34 -10.57
C GLY A 46 -10.25 9.65 -11.39
N GLN A 47 -9.19 8.86 -11.29
CA GLN A 47 -7.93 9.10 -11.98
C GLN A 47 -7.72 8.18 -13.22
N PHE A 48 -8.80 7.77 -13.89
CA PHE A 48 -8.84 6.70 -14.91
C PHE A 48 -7.88 6.81 -16.11
N PHE A 49 -7.20 7.95 -16.31
CA PHE A 49 -6.31 8.22 -17.44
C PHE A 49 -4.82 8.00 -17.14
N HIS A 50 -4.46 7.53 -15.95
CA HIS A 50 -3.06 7.31 -15.56
C HIS A 50 -2.73 5.82 -15.41
N ASP A 51 -1.55 5.42 -15.88
CA ASP A 51 -0.96 4.14 -15.52
C ASP A 51 -0.55 4.16 -14.04
N PHE A 52 -1.15 3.26 -13.27
CA PHE A 52 -0.93 3.14 -11.84
C PHE A 52 -0.01 2.00 -11.44
N SER A 53 0.59 1.27 -12.38
CA SER A 53 1.35 0.05 -12.11
C SER A 53 2.39 0.26 -11.01
N TYR A 54 3.24 1.29 -11.15
CA TYR A 54 4.25 1.63 -10.13
C TYR A 54 3.67 2.15 -8.81
N ARG A 55 2.54 2.85 -8.84
CA ARG A 55 1.87 3.31 -7.61
C ARG A 55 1.22 2.13 -6.87
N LYS A 56 0.66 1.17 -7.61
CA LYS A 56 0.06 -0.06 -7.07
C LYS A 56 1.13 -0.93 -6.43
N GLU A 57 2.29 -1.06 -7.07
CA GLU A 57 3.44 -1.74 -6.50
C GLU A 57 3.91 -1.06 -5.19
N ALA A 58 4.09 0.26 -5.19
CA ALA A 58 4.47 1.00 -4.00
C ALA A 58 3.45 0.86 -2.86
N PHE A 59 2.15 0.92 -3.18
CA PHE A 59 1.07 0.71 -2.22
C PHE A 59 1.14 -0.71 -1.63
N ASN A 60 1.25 -1.73 -2.47
CA ASN A 60 1.29 -3.13 -2.03
C ASN A 60 2.51 -3.40 -1.14
N ASN A 61 3.68 -2.87 -1.51
CA ASN A 61 4.91 -3.03 -0.74
C ASN A 61 4.81 -2.36 0.64
N ALA A 62 4.33 -1.11 0.70
CA ALA A 62 4.15 -0.40 1.97
C ALA A 62 3.08 -1.06 2.85
N PHE A 63 1.97 -1.53 2.26
CA PHE A 63 0.92 -2.26 2.97
C PHE A 63 1.47 -3.55 3.57
N ALA A 64 2.16 -4.37 2.76
CA ALA A 64 2.73 -5.63 3.21
C ALA A 64 3.78 -5.44 4.31
N LYS A 65 4.62 -4.41 4.18
CA LYS A 65 5.62 -4.05 5.21
C LYS A 65 4.95 -3.71 6.53
N GLU A 66 3.89 -2.90 6.52
CA GLU A 66 3.18 -2.52 7.74
C GLU A 66 2.46 -3.72 8.39
N ILE A 67 1.83 -4.60 7.60
CA ILE A 67 1.27 -5.85 8.10
C ILE A 67 2.35 -6.71 8.76
N SER A 68 3.52 -6.83 8.12
CA SER A 68 4.64 -7.62 8.65
C SER A 68 5.14 -7.05 9.98
N LEU A 69 5.20 -5.72 10.12
CA LEU A 69 5.54 -5.06 11.37
C LEU A 69 4.50 -5.32 12.47
N PHE A 70 3.22 -5.31 12.12
CA PHE A 70 2.15 -5.65 13.06
C PHE A 70 2.26 -7.10 13.54
N ILE A 71 2.46 -8.05 12.63
CA ILE A 71 2.62 -9.49 12.96
C ILE A 71 3.87 -9.71 13.83
N ALA A 72 4.97 -9.03 13.53
CA ALA A 72 6.21 -9.12 14.32
C ALA A 72 6.11 -8.47 15.71
N GLY A 73 4.97 -7.87 16.08
CA GLY A 73 4.82 -7.11 17.34
C GLY A 73 5.58 -5.79 17.35
N GLY A 74 6.04 -5.32 16.18
CA GLY A 74 6.80 -4.09 16.00
C GLY A 74 5.95 -2.86 15.69
N ALA A 75 4.65 -3.01 15.45
CA ALA A 75 3.72 -1.89 15.35
C ALA A 75 3.49 -1.30 16.76
N LYS A 76 4.26 -0.26 17.10
CA LYS A 76 4.04 0.56 18.30
C LYS A 76 3.06 1.70 18.00
#